data_AF-A0A385BKR3-F1
#
_entry.id   AF-A0A385BKR3-F1
#
_cell.length_a   1.000
_cell.length_b   1.000
_cell.length_c   1.000
_cell.angle_alpha   90.00
_cell.angle_beta   90.00
_cell.angle_gamma   90.00
#
_symmetry.space_group_name_H-M   'P 1'
#
loop_
_entity.id
_entity.type
_entity.pdbx_description
1 polymer ?
#
loop_
_entity_poly.entity_id
_entity_poly.type
_entity_poly.pdbx_seq_one_letter_code
_entity_poly.pdbx_strand_id
1 'polypeptide(L)'
;MNAYLKEIAGVCEIEKELTIHIARHTFAITVTLTNGVPIESVSKMLGHKNLRTTQHYAKVLDRKVSEDMKILKEKFTINSKNQKTQAS
;
A
#
# COMPACT_ATOMS: atom_id res chain seq x y z
N MET A 1 -11.64 18.76 -15.76
CA MET A 1 -10.91 18.35 -14.54
C MET A 1 -9.59 17.63 -14.87
N ASN A 2 -9.52 16.72 -15.85
CA ASN A 2 -8.25 16.10 -16.26
C ASN A 2 -7.25 17.06 -16.96
N ALA A 3 -7.66 18.25 -17.42
CA ALA A 3 -6.78 19.22 -18.08
C ALA A 3 -5.59 19.64 -17.19
N TYR A 4 -5.85 19.97 -15.92
CA TYR A 4 -4.80 20.31 -14.96
C TYR A 4 -3.85 19.13 -14.67
N LEU A 5 -4.36 17.89 -14.68
CA LEU A 5 -3.49 16.72 -14.53
C LEU A 5 -2.56 16.52 -15.73
N LYS A 6 -2.99 16.92 -16.94
CA LYS A 6 -2.15 16.89 -18.14
C LYS A 6 -1.06 17.96 -18.10
N GLU A 7 -1.37 19.15 -17.61
CA GLU A 7 -0.38 20.21 -17.40
C GLU A 7 0.68 19.79 -16.37
N ILE A 8 0.24 19.25 -15.22
CA ILE A 8 1.16 18.74 -14.19
C ILE A 8 2.00 17.58 -14.74
N ALA A 9 1.41 16.66 -15.51
CA ALA A 9 2.15 15.58 -16.17
C ALA A 9 3.25 16.12 -17.10
N GLY A 10 2.94 17.16 -17.87
CA GLY A 10 3.89 17.82 -18.77
C GLY A 10 5.05 18.49 -18.02
N VAL A 11 4.77 19.15 -16.89
CA VAL A 11 5.82 19.78 -16.05
C VAL A 11 6.68 18.73 -15.34
N CYS A 12 6.09 17.62 -14.92
CA CYS A 12 6.80 16.54 -14.23
C CYS A 12 7.44 15.50 -15.17
N GLU A 13 7.42 15.72 -16.49
CA GLU A 13 7.94 14.80 -17.51
C GLU A 13 7.35 13.38 -17.40
N ILE A 14 6.07 13.26 -17.03
CA ILE A 14 5.38 11.98 -16.91
C ILE A 14 4.79 11.61 -18.28
N GLU A 15 5.35 10.58 -18.91
CA GLU A 15 4.90 10.10 -20.23
C GLU A 15 3.53 9.40 -20.21
N LYS A 16 3.08 8.93 -19.03
CA LYS A 16 1.77 8.30 -18.87
C LYS A 16 0.66 9.33 -18.77
N GLU A 17 -0.46 9.07 -19.45
CA GLU A 17 -1.65 9.91 -19.30
C GLU A 17 -2.20 9.84 -17.86
N LEU A 18 -2.07 10.95 -17.12
CA LEU A 18 -2.64 11.07 -15.79
C LEU A 18 -4.15 11.33 -15.88
N THR A 19 -4.93 10.42 -15.30
CA THR A 19 -6.38 10.57 -15.13
C THR A 19 -6.75 10.50 -13.66
N ILE A 20 -7.92 11.05 -13.29
CA ILE A 20 -8.45 10.96 -11.91
C ILE A 20 -8.59 9.49 -11.46
N HIS A 21 -8.93 8.59 -12.38
CA HIS A 21 -9.02 7.16 -12.07
C HIS A 21 -7.65 6.57 -11.70
N ILE A 22 -6.58 6.93 -12.40
CA ILE A 22 -5.21 6.52 -12.08
C ILE A 22 -4.76 7.11 -10.74
N ALA A 23 -5.05 8.39 -10.50
CA ALA A 23 -4.73 9.02 -9.21
C ALA A 23 -5.45 8.32 -8.05
N ARG A 24 -6.74 7.98 -8.20
CA ARG A 24 -7.51 7.23 -7.20
C ARG A 24 -6.93 5.83 -6.95
N HIS A 25 -6.56 5.10 -8.00
CA HIS A 25 -5.90 3.80 -7.85
C HIS A 25 -4.53 3.91 -7.18
N THR A 26 -3.74 4.91 -7.54
CA THR A 26 -2.42 5.16 -6.93
C THR A 26 -2.56 5.48 -5.44
N PHE A 27 -3.54 6.30 -5.06
CA PHE A 27 -3.84 6.58 -3.66
C PHE A 27 -4.26 5.31 -2.88
N ALA A 28 -5.15 4.51 -3.45
CA ALA A 28 -5.65 3.29 -2.82
C ALA A 28 -4.55 2.22 -2.67
N ILE A 29 -3.71 2.04 -3.68
CA ILE A 29 -2.72 0.95 -3.68
C ILE A 29 -1.40 1.42 -3.07
N THR A 30 -0.78 2.42 -3.68
CA THR A 30 0.63 2.78 -3.46
C THR A 30 0.82 3.72 -2.28
N VAL A 31 -0.17 4.58 -2.02
CA VAL A 31 -0.08 5.53 -0.89
C VAL A 31 -0.59 4.89 0.41
N THR A 32 -1.61 4.03 0.34
CA THR A 32 -2.27 3.51 1.56
C THR A 32 -2.02 2.01 1.81
N LEU A 33 -2.50 1.11 0.94
CA LEU A 33 -2.39 -0.34 1.18
C LEU A 33 -0.94 -0.83 1.32
N THR A 34 -0.04 -0.43 0.42
CA THR A 34 1.39 -0.77 0.53
C THR A 34 2.05 -0.21 1.78
N ASN A 35 1.56 0.91 2.30
CA ASN A 35 2.01 1.51 3.56
C ASN A 35 1.29 0.98 4.80
N GLY A 36 0.40 -0.02 4.64
CA GLY A 36 -0.16 -0.79 5.76
C GLY A 36 -1.41 -0.21 6.37
N VAL A 37 -2.05 0.70 5.65
CA VAL A 37 -3.40 1.14 5.99
C VAL A 37 -4.37 -0.02 5.74
N PRO A 38 -5.21 -0.40 6.72
CA PRO A 38 -6.20 -1.47 6.56
C PRO A 38 -7.19 -1.18 5.43
N ILE A 39 -7.65 -2.23 4.75
CA ILE A 39 -8.54 -2.12 3.59
C ILE A 39 -9.89 -1.48 3.95
N GLU A 40 -10.36 -1.63 5.17
CA GLU A 40 -11.58 -1.02 5.70
C GLU A 40 -11.44 0.50 5.81
N SER A 41 -10.28 0.96 6.27
CA SER A 41 -9.93 2.38 6.36
C SER A 41 -9.82 2.98 4.97
N VAL A 42 -9.12 2.30 4.04
CA VAL A 42 -9.03 2.75 2.65
C VAL A 42 -10.40 2.81 1.99
N SER A 43 -11.26 1.81 2.22
CA SER A 43 -12.63 1.78 1.70
C SER A 43 -13.45 2.98 2.18
N LYS A 44 -13.33 3.37 3.47
CA LYS A 44 -13.97 4.56 4.02
C LYS A 44 -13.41 5.85 3.41
N MET A 45 -12.09 5.98 3.27
CA MET A 45 -11.43 7.14 2.65
C MET A 45 -11.85 7.33 1.19
N LEU A 46 -12.11 6.24 0.47
CA LEU A 46 -12.59 6.27 -0.90
C LEU A 46 -14.12 6.48 -0.99
N GLY A 47 -14.86 6.49 0.12
CA GLY A 47 -16.32 6.62 0.13
C GLY A 47 -17.06 5.42 -0.46
N HIS A 48 -16.44 4.23 -0.45
CA HIS A 48 -17.08 3.02 -0.95
C HIS A 48 -18.08 2.50 0.09
N LYS A 49 -19.36 2.40 -0.31
CA LYS A 49 -20.44 1.85 0.54
C LYS A 49 -20.29 0.34 0.80
N ASN A 50 -19.67 -0.37 -0.13
CA ASN A 50 -19.44 -1.82 -0.08
C ASN A 50 -17.96 -2.13 -0.21
N LEU A 51 -17.44 -3.04 0.62
CA LEU A 51 -16.04 -3.48 0.56
C LEU A 51 -15.72 -4.23 -0.75
N ARG A 52 -16.72 -4.72 -1.47
CA ARG A 52 -16.57 -5.50 -2.71
C ARG A 52 -15.78 -4.75 -3.80
N THR A 53 -15.91 -3.42 -3.89
CA THR A 53 -15.13 -2.62 -4.86
C THR A 53 -13.67 -2.49 -4.44
N THR A 54 -13.39 -2.49 -3.14
CA THR A 54 -12.04 -2.43 -2.57
C THR A 54 -11.35 -3.80 -2.57
N GLN A 55 -12.12 -4.91 -2.56
CA GLN A 55 -11.61 -6.29 -2.65
C GLN A 55 -10.83 -6.58 -3.94
N HIS A 56 -11.00 -5.79 -5.01
CA HIS A 56 -10.17 -5.92 -6.21
C HIS A 56 -8.67 -5.72 -5.93
N TYR A 57 -8.31 -5.08 -4.81
CA TYR A 57 -6.93 -4.90 -4.37
C TYR A 57 -6.34 -6.11 -3.61
N ALA A 58 -7.06 -7.24 -3.50
CA ALA A 58 -6.63 -8.42 -2.75
C ALA A 58 -5.21 -8.91 -3.10
N LYS A 59 -4.82 -8.91 -4.38
CA LYS A 59 -3.48 -9.33 -4.80
C LYS A 59 -2.35 -8.52 -4.15
N VAL A 60 -2.59 -7.23 -3.89
CA VAL A 60 -1.61 -6.35 -3.23
C VAL A 60 -1.50 -6.68 -1.74
N LEU A 61 -2.65 -7.03 -1.12
CA LEU A 61 -2.70 -7.46 0.27
C LEU A 61 -1.93 -8.77 0.49
N ASP A 62 -2.08 -9.75 -0.40
CA ASP A 62 -1.37 -11.04 -0.29
C ASP A 62 0.15 -10.85 -0.27
N ARG A 63 0.67 -9.99 -1.16
CA ARG A 63 2.09 -9.63 -1.20
C ARG A 63 2.53 -8.99 0.11
N LYS A 64 1.72 -8.07 0.63
CA LYS A 64 2.02 -7.37 1.87
C LYS A 64 2.02 -8.29 3.09
N VAL A 65 1.06 -9.21 3.18
CA VAL A 65 1.03 -10.22 4.26
C VAL A 65 2.32 -11.04 4.27
N SER A 66 2.83 -11.43 3.09
CA SER A 66 4.10 -12.14 3.00
C SER A 66 5.28 -11.32 3.53
N GLU A 67 5.35 -10.03 3.19
CA GLU A 67 6.38 -9.10 3.68
C GLU A 67 6.30 -8.93 5.20
N ASP A 68 5.09 -8.71 5.73
CA ASP A 68 4.86 -8.52 7.17
C ASP A 68 5.26 -9.78 7.96
N MET A 69 4.98 -10.99 7.43
CA MET A 69 5.40 -12.25 8.05
C MET A 69 6.90 -12.47 8.01
N LYS A 70 7.58 -12.01 6.95
CA LYS A 70 9.05 -12.05 6.88
C LYS A 70 9.66 -11.16 7.98
N ILE A 71 9.18 -9.93 8.12
CA ILE A 71 9.63 -8.99 9.17
C ILE A 71 9.38 -9.60 10.56
N LEU A 72 8.22 -10.22 10.76
CA LEU A 72 7.88 -10.87 12.02
C LEU A 72 8.87 -12.00 12.36
N LYS A 73 9.17 -12.87 11.39
CA LYS A 73 10.15 -13.95 11.53
C LYS A 73 11.55 -13.43 11.90
N GLU A 74 11.99 -12.34 11.26
CA GLU A 74 13.28 -11.71 11.55
C GLU A 74 13.34 -11.19 12.99
N LYS A 75 12.30 -10.49 13.46
CA LYS A 75 12.21 -9.99 14.84
C LYS A 75 12.29 -11.11 15.88
N PHE A 76 11.57 -12.21 15.66
CA PHE A 76 11.65 -13.37 16.56
C PHE A 76 13.01 -14.08 16.53
N THR A 77 13.67 -14.11 15.36
CA THR A 77 15.00 -14.70 15.20
C THR A 77 16.07 -13.88 15.93
N ILE A 78 16.02 -12.54 15.83
CA ILE A 78 16.94 -11.63 16.53
C ILE A 78 16.76 -11.75 18.05
N ASN A 79 15.51 -11.73 18.53
CA ASN A 79 15.24 -11.88 19.97
C ASN A 79 15.73 -13.23 20.51
N SER A 80 15.61 -14.31 19.74
CA SER A 80 16.13 -15.63 20.14
C SER A 80 17.66 -15.68 20.21
N LYS A 81 18.37 -14.89 19.39
CA LYS A 81 19.84 -14.78 19.46
C LYS A 81 20.29 -13.96 20.67
N ASN A 82 19.64 -12.83 20.93
CA ASN A 82 19.98 -11.94 22.05
C ASN A 82 19.79 -12.61 23.42
N GLN A 83 18.81 -13.52 23.55
CA GLN A 83 18.65 -14.32 24.78
C GLN A 83 19.76 -15.36 25.00
N LYS A 84 20.38 -15.88 23.93
CA LYS A 84 21.50 -16.82 24.05
C LYS A 84 22.83 -16.13 24.41
N THR A 85 23.00 -14.85 24.08
CA THR A 85 24.25 -14.11 24.35
C THR A 85 24.33 -13.52 25.76
N GLN A 86 23.21 -13.40 26.48
CA GLN A 86 23.18 -12.96 27.89
C GLN A 86 23.26 -14.11 28.90
N ALA A 87 23.18 -15.36 28.43
CA ALA A 87 23.26 -16.57 29.25
C ALA A 87 24.67 -17.22 29.22
N SER A 88 25.71 -16.48 28.85
CA SER A 88 27.11 -16.92 28.87
C SER A 88 28.01 -15.84 29.46
#